data_AF-A0A8T5JR82-F1
#
_entry.id   AF-A0A8T5JR82-F1
#
_cell.length_a   1.000
_cell.length_b   1.000
_cell.length_c   1.000
_cell.angle_alpha   90.00
_cell.angle_beta   90.00
_cell.angle_gamma   90.00
#
_symmetry.space_group_name_H-M   'P 1'
#
loop_
_entity.id
_entity.type
_entity.pdbx_description
1 polymer ?
#
loop_
_entity_poly.entity_id
_entity_poly.type
_entity_poly.pdbx_seq_one_letter_code
_entity_poly.pdbx_strand_id
1 'polypeptide(L)'
;MQTEVKPLLNELSKLRKEISTLRSELNDLNKIKEDLYSDKESISKGIVSKINDIKSFKRERDDYTRKVREHKKIRDENNKILKDNSQKLKILTEKKDDIRKKQKFKEDPSKLLKEIDDLEFKIETEGMSFEKEKKTMLRINELKKVLGDSKGYLEINSEVKELRKVMRDSRKKANEAHRGVQDNAKNSQEKHEKIIELSKEIDELKEKEKKSYDSFLKSKDSFNKVNDKLKTKLVEMNKISDELKKFKVKTKEEKIAKEKKTLEEKSKQVNEKIKTRKKLTTEDLLVFQRTADDEDREDKKEKLKEDREKKIAESKVAEKKETKEEPISKENKSKKVSDKKASKKKTTKKVSKTKDSNDDQKPKKVSDKKKTVKKEDSKEEKIETKEEPVVEKKEDEKPSEEKQTFLE
;
A
#
# COMPACT_ATOMS: atom_id res chain seq x y z
N MET A 1 8.98 46.19 -50.91
CA MET A 1 9.30 44.75 -51.15
C MET A 1 10.57 44.27 -50.43
N GLN A 2 11.81 44.44 -50.96
CA GLN A 2 13.01 43.97 -50.23
C GLN A 2 13.18 44.67 -48.86
N THR A 3 12.67 45.89 -48.74
CA THR A 3 12.61 46.72 -47.53
C THR A 3 11.73 46.15 -46.42
N GLU A 4 10.57 45.55 -46.74
CA GLU A 4 9.63 44.96 -45.76
C GLU A 4 10.04 43.54 -45.32
N VAL A 5 10.74 42.80 -46.18
CA VAL A 5 11.14 41.40 -45.88
C VAL A 5 12.33 41.34 -44.90
N LYS A 6 13.22 42.35 -44.91
CA LYS A 6 14.34 42.46 -43.96
C LYS A 6 13.92 42.57 -42.48
N PRO A 7 13.00 43.47 -42.06
CA PRO A 7 12.57 43.55 -40.66
C PRO A 7 11.88 42.26 -40.20
N LEU A 8 10.98 41.66 -41.00
CA LEU A 8 10.33 40.38 -40.67
C LEU A 8 11.35 39.24 -40.49
N LEU A 9 12.42 39.20 -41.28
CA LEU A 9 13.53 38.24 -41.10
C LEU A 9 14.31 38.49 -39.79
N ASN A 10 14.55 39.76 -39.43
CA ASN A 10 15.21 40.12 -38.18
C ASN A 10 14.34 39.76 -36.96
N GLU A 11 13.04 40.06 -36.98
CA GLU A 11 12.09 39.68 -35.94
C GLU A 11 11.99 38.16 -35.78
N LEU A 12 11.90 37.42 -36.89
CA LEU A 12 11.92 35.96 -36.85
C LEU A 12 13.25 35.42 -36.28
N SER A 13 14.39 36.08 -36.52
CA SER A 13 15.66 35.73 -35.90
C SER A 13 15.70 35.97 -34.39
N LYS A 14 15.09 37.07 -33.91
CA LYS A 14 14.95 37.39 -32.48
C LYS A 14 14.03 36.39 -31.79
N LEU A 15 12.84 36.14 -32.36
CA LEU A 15 11.90 35.13 -31.89
C LEU A 15 12.53 33.73 -31.82
N ARG A 16 13.35 33.34 -32.80
CA ARG A 16 14.08 32.06 -32.73
C ARG A 16 15.08 32.00 -31.57
N LYS A 17 15.77 33.09 -31.26
CA LYS A 17 16.67 33.16 -30.09
C LYS A 17 15.88 33.08 -28.79
N GLU A 18 14.80 33.86 -28.65
CA GLU A 18 13.88 33.83 -27.50
C GLU A 18 13.25 32.43 -27.31
N ILE A 19 12.82 31.77 -28.39
CA ILE A 19 12.30 30.40 -28.35
C ILE A 19 13.40 29.40 -27.94
N SER A 20 14.66 29.64 -28.32
CA SER A 20 15.78 28.78 -27.92
C SER A 20 16.13 28.94 -26.44
N THR A 21 16.13 30.16 -25.90
CA THR A 21 16.36 30.40 -24.46
C THR A 21 15.20 29.84 -23.63
N LEU A 22 13.95 30.15 -24.00
CA LEU A 22 12.76 29.60 -23.34
C LEU A 22 12.72 28.06 -23.39
N ARG A 23 13.24 27.41 -24.45
CA ARG A 23 13.39 25.95 -24.49
C ARG A 23 14.46 25.42 -23.55
N SER A 24 15.59 26.12 -23.39
CA SER A 24 16.61 25.74 -22.39
C SER A 24 16.04 25.88 -20.98
N GLU A 25 15.49 27.06 -20.66
CA GLU A 25 14.83 27.35 -19.38
C GLU A 25 13.75 26.30 -19.06
N LEU A 26 12.92 25.93 -20.04
CA LEU A 26 11.88 24.91 -19.87
C LEU A 26 12.46 23.51 -19.63
N ASN A 27 13.55 23.14 -20.32
CA ASN A 27 14.24 21.87 -20.10
C ASN A 27 14.89 21.80 -18.71
N ASP A 28 15.49 22.89 -18.25
CA ASP A 28 16.16 22.97 -16.95
C ASP A 28 15.13 23.00 -15.80
N LEU A 29 14.03 23.74 -15.96
CA LEU A 29 12.87 23.63 -15.07
C LEU A 29 12.24 22.23 -15.07
N ASN A 30 12.23 21.53 -16.22
CA ASN A 30 11.72 20.16 -16.26
C ASN A 30 12.62 19.20 -15.48
N LYS A 31 13.96 19.31 -15.57
CA LYS A 31 14.89 18.51 -14.75
C LYS A 31 14.59 18.72 -13.26
N ILE A 32 14.62 19.98 -12.80
CA ILE A 32 14.34 20.35 -11.40
C ILE A 32 12.96 19.81 -10.94
N LYS A 33 11.94 19.87 -11.80
CA LYS A 33 10.61 19.32 -11.52
C LYS A 33 10.61 17.79 -11.39
N GLU A 34 11.30 17.07 -12.27
CA GLU A 34 11.40 15.60 -12.19
C GLU A 34 12.25 15.15 -10.99
N ASP A 35 13.34 15.86 -10.67
CA ASP A 35 14.17 15.61 -9.49
C ASP A 35 13.34 15.78 -8.21
N LEU A 36 12.66 16.91 -8.05
CA LEU A 36 11.74 17.16 -6.92
C LEU A 36 10.58 16.16 -6.85
N TYR A 37 10.09 15.68 -8.01
CA TYR A 37 9.07 14.64 -8.05
C TYR A 37 9.60 13.29 -7.58
N SER A 38 10.82 12.92 -7.98
CA SER A 38 11.52 11.71 -7.55
C SER A 38 11.79 11.73 -6.04
N ASP A 39 12.30 12.86 -5.51
CA ASP A 39 12.53 13.04 -4.07
C ASP A 39 11.23 12.92 -3.27
N LYS A 40 10.16 13.60 -3.73
CA LYS A 40 8.84 13.51 -3.10
C LYS A 40 8.32 12.07 -3.10
N GLU A 41 8.35 11.39 -4.24
CA GLU A 41 7.90 10.01 -4.41
C GLU A 41 8.71 9.02 -3.54
N SER A 42 10.02 9.25 -3.38
CA SER A 42 10.89 8.49 -2.48
C SER A 42 10.47 8.67 -1.01
N ILE A 43 10.22 9.91 -0.58
CA ILE A 43 9.73 10.23 0.78
C ILE A 43 8.34 9.63 1.01
N SER A 44 7.40 9.78 0.08
CA SER A 44 6.05 9.19 0.16
C SER A 44 6.11 7.66 0.30
N LYS A 45 6.98 6.98 -0.47
CA LYS A 45 7.23 5.53 -0.33
C LYS A 45 7.80 5.16 1.04
N GLY A 46 8.77 5.93 1.54
CA GLY A 46 9.34 5.75 2.87
C GLY A 46 8.29 5.87 3.98
N ILE A 47 7.41 6.88 3.90
CA ILE A 47 6.28 7.06 4.83
C ILE A 47 5.33 5.86 4.76
N VAL A 48 4.94 5.41 3.57
CA VAL A 48 4.04 4.25 3.40
C VAL A 48 4.66 2.96 3.95
N SER A 49 5.98 2.75 3.78
CA SER A 49 6.69 1.61 4.38
C SER A 49 6.60 1.66 5.90
N LYS A 50 7.05 2.76 6.53
CA LYS A 50 7.02 2.90 7.99
C LYS A 50 5.62 2.80 8.59
N ILE A 51 4.60 3.29 7.87
CA ILE A 51 3.18 3.10 8.27
C ILE A 51 2.80 1.61 8.28
N ASN A 52 3.29 0.81 7.34
CA ASN A 52 3.04 -0.63 7.32
C ASN A 52 3.83 -1.36 8.41
N ASP A 53 5.05 -0.93 8.71
CA ASP A 53 5.85 -1.44 9.84
C ASP A 53 5.15 -1.16 11.18
N ILE A 54 4.63 0.06 11.39
CA ILE A 54 3.80 0.40 12.55
C ILE A 54 2.54 -0.48 12.62
N LYS A 55 1.86 -0.75 11.50
CA LYS A 55 0.70 -1.67 11.50
C LYS A 55 1.11 -3.09 11.90
N SER A 56 2.30 -3.56 11.49
CA SER A 56 2.82 -4.86 11.91
C SER A 56 3.11 -4.89 13.40
N PHE A 57 3.92 -3.96 13.92
CA PHE A 57 4.24 -3.89 15.34
C PHE A 57 3.01 -3.66 16.21
N LYS A 58 2.00 -2.94 15.74
CA LYS A 58 0.72 -2.78 16.45
C LYS A 58 -0.01 -4.11 16.59
N ARG A 59 -0.07 -4.94 15.55
CA ARG A 59 -0.64 -6.30 15.63
C ARG A 59 0.13 -7.16 16.63
N GLU A 60 1.45 -7.19 16.54
CA GLU A 60 2.31 -7.94 17.46
C GLU A 60 2.10 -7.50 18.93
N ARG A 61 2.10 -6.19 19.19
CA ARG A 61 1.82 -5.59 20.50
C ARG A 61 0.43 -5.98 21.02
N ASP A 62 -0.58 -5.94 20.17
CA ASP A 62 -1.96 -6.27 20.56
C ASP A 62 -2.11 -7.79 20.84
N ASP A 63 -1.34 -8.64 20.16
CA ASP A 63 -1.26 -10.08 20.44
C ASP A 63 -0.47 -10.39 21.73
N TYR A 64 0.66 -9.70 21.99
CA TYR A 64 1.33 -9.79 23.29
C TYR A 64 0.43 -9.30 24.43
N THR A 65 -0.31 -8.20 24.22
CA THR A 65 -1.30 -7.68 25.18
C THR A 65 -2.41 -8.70 25.44
N ARG A 66 -2.85 -9.45 24.40
CA ARG A 66 -3.82 -10.54 24.54
C ARG A 66 -3.27 -11.68 25.40
N LYS A 67 -2.04 -12.15 25.13
CA LYS A 67 -1.34 -13.17 25.93
C LYS A 67 -1.15 -12.73 27.38
N VAL A 68 -0.80 -11.47 27.63
CA VAL A 68 -0.72 -10.90 28.99
C VAL A 68 -2.07 -10.99 29.72
N ARG A 69 -3.19 -10.69 29.05
CA ARG A 69 -4.52 -10.80 29.65
C ARG A 69 -4.89 -12.27 29.95
N GLU A 70 -4.55 -13.19 29.07
CA GLU A 70 -4.78 -14.62 29.24
C GLU A 70 -3.95 -15.21 30.39
N HIS A 71 -2.64 -14.97 30.42
CA HIS A 71 -1.79 -15.39 31.53
C HIS A 71 -2.18 -14.74 32.87
N LYS A 72 -2.67 -13.48 32.87
CA LYS A 72 -3.25 -12.86 34.08
C LYS A 72 -4.46 -13.66 34.60
N LYS A 73 -5.40 -14.04 33.73
CA LYS A 73 -6.55 -14.89 34.12
C LYS A 73 -6.08 -16.22 34.73
N ILE A 74 -5.20 -16.94 34.03
CA ILE A 74 -4.65 -18.22 34.50
C ILE A 74 -3.96 -18.07 35.87
N ARG A 75 -3.14 -17.02 36.04
CA ARG A 75 -2.48 -16.73 37.32
C ARG A 75 -3.51 -16.47 38.43
N ASP A 76 -4.52 -15.67 38.15
CA ASP A 76 -5.51 -15.24 39.16
C ASP A 76 -6.46 -16.39 39.54
N GLU A 77 -6.80 -17.28 38.59
CA GLU A 77 -7.52 -18.54 38.82
C GLU A 77 -6.70 -19.50 39.69
N ASN A 78 -5.43 -19.75 39.35
CA ASN A 78 -4.56 -20.60 40.17
C ASN A 78 -4.32 -19.99 41.57
N ASN A 79 -4.25 -18.66 41.70
CA ASN A 79 -4.13 -17.99 42.99
C ASN A 79 -5.40 -18.14 43.86
N LYS A 80 -6.61 -18.15 43.27
CA LYS A 80 -7.85 -18.51 43.98
C LYS A 80 -7.80 -19.95 44.48
N ILE A 81 -7.47 -20.91 43.60
CA ILE A 81 -7.31 -22.33 43.95
C ILE A 81 -6.29 -22.51 45.08
N LEU A 82 -5.17 -21.78 45.05
CA LEU A 82 -4.15 -21.79 46.12
C LEU A 82 -4.69 -21.25 47.44
N LYS A 83 -5.49 -20.17 47.43
CA LYS A 83 -6.10 -19.59 48.62
C LYS A 83 -7.10 -20.56 49.25
N ASP A 84 -8.01 -21.11 48.45
CA ASP A 84 -9.07 -22.02 48.90
C ASP A 84 -8.47 -23.33 49.43
N ASN A 85 -7.49 -23.90 48.73
CA ASN A 85 -6.78 -25.10 49.18
C ASN A 85 -5.89 -24.83 50.40
N SER A 86 -5.35 -23.62 50.57
CA SER A 86 -4.64 -23.23 51.79
C SER A 86 -5.57 -23.17 53.01
N GLN A 87 -6.80 -22.67 52.84
CA GLN A 87 -7.82 -22.70 53.91
C GLN A 87 -8.23 -24.14 54.26
N LYS A 88 -8.52 -24.98 53.27
CA LYS A 88 -8.79 -26.42 53.47
C LYS A 88 -7.63 -27.12 54.17
N LEU A 89 -6.39 -26.81 53.79
CA LEU A 89 -5.19 -27.40 54.38
C LEU A 89 -5.02 -27.02 55.86
N LYS A 90 -5.35 -25.79 56.26
CA LYS A 90 -5.37 -25.38 57.68
C LYS A 90 -6.36 -26.23 58.47
N ILE A 91 -7.63 -26.28 58.03
CA ILE A 91 -8.70 -27.05 58.67
C ILE A 91 -8.34 -28.55 58.79
N LEU A 92 -7.79 -29.15 57.74
CA LEU A 92 -7.34 -30.55 57.78
C LEU A 92 -6.12 -30.77 58.68
N THR A 93 -5.22 -29.79 58.78
CA THR A 93 -4.05 -29.87 59.68
C THR A 93 -4.49 -29.73 61.15
N GLU A 94 -5.40 -28.81 61.46
CA GLU A 94 -6.01 -28.66 62.78
C GLU A 94 -6.72 -29.96 63.22
N LYS A 95 -7.59 -30.52 62.35
CA LYS A 95 -8.23 -31.83 62.60
C LYS A 95 -7.21 -32.95 62.82
N LYS A 96 -6.13 -32.98 62.03
CA LYS A 96 -5.05 -33.97 62.16
C LYS A 96 -4.32 -33.85 63.51
N ASP A 97 -4.02 -32.62 63.94
CA ASP A 97 -3.35 -32.37 65.22
C ASP A 97 -4.28 -32.65 66.41
N ASP A 98 -5.59 -32.42 66.28
CA ASP A 98 -6.56 -32.78 67.31
C ASP A 98 -6.72 -34.30 67.47
N ILE A 99 -6.75 -35.06 66.38
CA ILE A 99 -6.71 -36.53 66.44
C ILE A 99 -5.41 -36.99 67.09
N ARG A 100 -4.26 -36.40 66.71
CA ARG A 100 -2.95 -36.72 67.29
C ARG A 100 -2.90 -36.47 68.80
N LYS A 101 -3.45 -35.35 69.28
CA LYS A 101 -3.55 -35.02 70.71
C LYS A 101 -4.46 -36.02 71.45
N LYS A 102 -5.64 -36.31 70.89
CA LYS A 102 -6.64 -37.23 71.48
C LYS A 102 -6.12 -38.65 71.63
N GLN A 103 -5.45 -39.17 70.61
CA GLN A 103 -4.95 -40.56 70.59
C GLN A 103 -3.52 -40.73 71.12
N LYS A 104 -2.86 -39.64 71.56
CA LYS A 104 -1.51 -39.64 72.17
C LYS A 104 -0.47 -40.44 71.36
N PHE A 105 -0.49 -40.33 70.03
CA PHE A 105 0.47 -41.05 69.17
C PHE A 105 1.91 -40.69 69.52
N LYS A 106 2.66 -41.68 70.04
CA LYS A 106 4.11 -41.57 70.26
C LYS A 106 4.88 -41.56 68.93
N GLU A 107 4.37 -42.27 67.92
CA GLU A 107 5.01 -42.47 66.62
C GLU A 107 4.01 -42.26 65.47
N ASP A 108 4.51 -41.96 64.27
CA ASP A 108 3.65 -41.74 63.10
C ASP A 108 3.00 -43.06 62.64
N PRO A 109 1.67 -43.12 62.45
CA PRO A 109 1.00 -44.32 61.92
C PRO A 109 1.56 -44.90 60.62
N SER A 110 2.13 -44.06 59.74
CA SER A 110 2.79 -44.53 58.51
C SER A 110 4.18 -45.14 58.73
N LYS A 111 4.78 -44.98 59.91
CA LYS A 111 5.99 -45.72 60.32
C LYS A 111 5.60 -47.05 60.96
N LEU A 112 4.57 -47.07 61.79
CA LEU A 112 4.01 -48.30 62.37
C LEU A 112 3.60 -49.31 61.28
N LEU A 113 2.99 -48.85 60.18
CA LEU A 113 2.69 -49.71 59.04
C LEU A 113 3.95 -50.37 58.46
N LYS A 114 5.01 -49.59 58.22
CA LYS A 114 6.29 -50.13 57.72
C LYS A 114 6.99 -51.05 58.71
N GLU A 115 6.92 -50.74 60.01
CA GLU A 115 7.47 -51.61 61.06
C GLU A 115 6.73 -52.95 61.09
N ILE A 116 5.41 -52.96 60.86
CA ILE A 116 4.63 -54.20 60.67
C ILE A 116 5.13 -54.94 59.42
N ASP A 117 5.19 -54.27 58.26
CA ASP A 117 5.63 -54.88 56.99
C ASP A 117 7.06 -55.47 57.13
N ASP A 118 8.00 -54.73 57.74
CA ASP A 118 9.39 -55.15 57.97
C ASP A 118 9.51 -56.30 58.98
N LEU A 119 8.63 -56.37 59.99
CA LEU A 119 8.60 -57.47 60.97
C LEU A 119 7.92 -58.73 60.40
N GLU A 120 6.90 -58.57 59.56
CA GLU A 120 6.26 -59.67 58.82
C GLU A 120 7.23 -60.28 57.81
N PHE A 121 7.90 -59.44 57.00
CA PHE A 121 8.95 -59.89 56.09
C PHE A 121 10.09 -60.64 56.80
N LYS A 122 10.48 -60.22 58.00
CA LYS A 122 11.46 -60.96 58.83
C LYS A 122 10.94 -62.31 59.32
N ILE A 123 9.66 -62.45 59.67
CA ILE A 123 9.08 -63.76 59.99
C ILE A 123 9.07 -64.67 58.75
N GLU A 124 8.77 -64.12 57.57
CA GLU A 124 8.73 -64.88 56.32
C GLU A 124 10.12 -65.30 55.80
N THR A 125 11.17 -64.52 56.07
CA THR A 125 12.51 -64.73 55.48
C THR A 125 13.59 -65.18 56.47
N GLU A 126 13.48 -64.87 57.76
CA GLU A 126 14.44 -65.29 58.78
C GLU A 126 13.90 -66.50 59.56
N GLY A 127 14.62 -67.63 59.52
CA GLY A 127 14.33 -68.82 60.32
C GLY A 127 14.58 -68.59 61.82
N MET A 128 13.67 -67.86 62.47
CA MET A 128 13.75 -67.53 63.89
C MET A 128 13.40 -68.72 64.80
N SER A 129 13.88 -68.69 66.05
CA SER A 129 13.42 -69.63 67.06
C SER A 129 11.99 -69.29 67.52
N PHE A 130 11.19 -70.31 67.85
CA PHE A 130 9.78 -70.20 68.22
C PHE A 130 9.48 -69.13 69.30
N GLU A 131 10.36 -68.95 70.29
CA GLU A 131 10.20 -67.90 71.30
C GLU A 131 10.37 -66.47 70.75
N LYS A 132 11.26 -66.29 69.77
CA LYS A 132 11.48 -64.99 69.10
C LYS A 132 10.33 -64.69 68.16
N GLU A 133 9.93 -65.65 67.34
CA GLU A 133 8.77 -65.57 66.46
C GLU A 133 7.51 -65.18 67.25
N LYS A 134 7.22 -65.84 68.37
CA LYS A 134 6.08 -65.52 69.25
C LYS A 134 6.16 -64.09 69.81
N LYS A 135 7.35 -63.59 70.18
CA LYS A 135 7.55 -62.20 70.63
C LYS A 135 7.31 -61.20 69.49
N THR A 136 7.83 -61.47 68.29
CA THR A 136 7.61 -60.64 67.10
C THR A 136 6.13 -60.61 66.71
N MET A 137 5.44 -61.76 66.76
CA MET A 137 4.02 -61.83 66.43
C MET A 137 3.12 -61.12 67.47
N LEU A 138 3.46 -61.19 68.76
CA LEU A 138 2.81 -60.36 69.79
C LEU A 138 3.02 -58.87 69.51
N ARG A 139 4.25 -58.46 69.16
CA ARG A 139 4.57 -57.08 68.79
C ARG A 139 3.80 -56.61 67.56
N ILE A 140 3.71 -57.42 66.51
CA ILE A 140 2.89 -57.15 65.32
C ILE A 140 1.41 -56.96 65.71
N ASN A 141 0.87 -57.80 66.61
CA ASN A 141 -0.52 -57.68 67.06
C ASN A 141 -0.77 -56.41 67.91
N GLU A 142 0.19 -55.97 68.72
CA GLU A 142 0.14 -54.66 69.40
C GLU A 142 0.15 -53.50 68.40
N LEU A 143 1.08 -53.52 67.45
CA LEU A 143 1.22 -52.50 66.41
C LEU A 143 -0.05 -52.43 65.53
N LYS A 144 -0.62 -53.58 65.15
CA LYS A 144 -1.88 -53.66 64.37
C LYS A 144 -3.09 -53.08 65.13
N LYS A 145 -3.16 -53.20 66.45
CA LYS A 145 -4.22 -52.55 67.27
C LYS A 145 -4.07 -51.02 67.23
N VAL A 146 -2.86 -50.51 67.50
CA VAL A 146 -2.56 -49.07 67.44
C VAL A 146 -2.80 -48.51 66.02
N LEU A 147 -2.48 -49.28 64.98
CA LEU A 147 -2.78 -48.93 63.59
C LEU A 147 -4.29 -48.87 63.34
N GLY A 148 -5.07 -49.81 63.89
CA GLY A 148 -6.53 -49.86 63.80
C GLY A 148 -7.20 -48.57 64.32
N ASP A 149 -6.75 -48.08 65.47
CA ASP A 149 -7.22 -46.83 66.07
C ASP A 149 -6.82 -45.60 65.22
N SER A 150 -5.72 -45.70 64.45
CA SER A 150 -5.15 -44.59 63.67
C SER A 150 -5.74 -44.35 62.27
N LYS A 151 -6.74 -45.14 61.85
CA LYS A 151 -7.31 -45.08 60.48
C LYS A 151 -7.76 -43.66 60.07
N GLY A 152 -8.50 -42.97 60.93
CA GLY A 152 -8.94 -41.58 60.66
C GLY A 152 -7.78 -40.57 60.56
N TYR A 153 -6.64 -40.80 61.22
CA TYR A 153 -5.43 -40.01 61.01
C TYR A 153 -4.79 -40.30 59.65
N LEU A 154 -4.75 -41.58 59.23
CA LEU A 154 -4.21 -41.98 57.92
C LEU A 154 -5.03 -41.41 56.76
N GLU A 155 -6.36 -41.43 56.86
CA GLU A 155 -7.30 -40.84 55.90
C GLU A 155 -7.05 -39.33 55.74
N ILE A 156 -7.11 -38.54 56.81
CA ILE A 156 -6.82 -37.10 56.76
C ILE A 156 -5.38 -36.83 56.27
N ASN A 157 -4.41 -37.66 56.66
CA ASN A 157 -3.03 -37.54 56.17
C ASN A 157 -2.91 -37.84 54.67
N SER A 158 -3.79 -38.66 54.09
CA SER A 158 -3.86 -38.89 52.65
C SER A 158 -4.47 -37.69 51.91
N GLU A 159 -5.58 -37.12 52.42
CA GLU A 159 -6.19 -35.90 51.87
C GLU A 159 -5.22 -34.72 51.91
N VAL A 160 -4.49 -34.56 53.02
CA VAL A 160 -3.44 -33.53 53.18
C VAL A 160 -2.31 -33.72 52.16
N LYS A 161 -1.93 -34.95 51.80
CA LYS A 161 -0.91 -35.21 50.78
C LYS A 161 -1.40 -34.81 49.38
N GLU A 162 -2.60 -35.25 48.97
CA GLU A 162 -3.15 -34.87 47.67
C GLU A 162 -3.43 -33.37 47.56
N LEU A 163 -3.95 -32.74 48.61
CA LEU A 163 -4.16 -31.29 48.65
C LEU A 163 -2.83 -30.52 48.51
N ARG A 164 -1.75 -30.97 49.18
CA ARG A 164 -0.40 -30.40 49.03
C ARG A 164 0.17 -30.58 47.62
N LYS A 165 -0.15 -31.68 46.93
CA LYS A 165 0.23 -31.94 45.53
C LYS A 165 -0.52 -31.00 44.58
N VAL A 166 -1.84 -30.89 44.70
CA VAL A 166 -2.66 -29.93 43.94
C VAL A 166 -2.19 -28.49 44.16
N MET A 167 -1.86 -28.09 45.40
CA MET A 167 -1.26 -26.78 45.69
C MET A 167 0.12 -26.60 45.05
N ARG A 168 0.98 -27.62 45.05
CA ARG A 168 2.29 -27.55 44.39
C ARG A 168 2.16 -27.31 42.89
N ASP A 169 1.25 -28.02 42.23
CA ASP A 169 1.06 -27.90 40.78
C ASP A 169 0.33 -26.61 40.40
N SER A 170 -0.64 -26.15 41.20
CA SER A 170 -1.26 -24.83 41.04
C SER A 170 -0.24 -23.70 41.23
N ARG A 171 0.72 -23.85 42.16
CA ARG A 171 1.82 -22.88 42.36
C ARG A 171 2.78 -22.84 41.18
N LYS A 172 3.12 -24.00 40.57
CA LYS A 172 3.92 -24.04 39.34
C LYS A 172 3.21 -23.28 38.21
N LYS A 173 1.94 -23.60 37.94
CA LYS A 173 1.11 -22.94 36.92
C LYS A 173 0.98 -21.44 37.15
N ALA A 174 0.78 -21.00 38.40
CA ALA A 174 0.73 -19.58 38.74
C ALA A 174 2.06 -18.86 38.49
N ASN A 175 3.20 -19.49 38.81
CA ASN A 175 4.53 -18.95 38.58
C ASN A 175 4.89 -18.90 37.08
N GLU A 176 4.55 -19.95 36.33
CA GLU A 176 4.70 -20.01 34.87
C GLU A 176 3.87 -18.92 34.19
N ALA A 177 2.60 -18.78 34.58
CA ALA A 177 1.74 -17.70 34.10
C ALA A 177 2.27 -16.31 34.51
N HIS A 178 2.85 -16.16 35.70
CA HIS A 178 3.45 -14.88 36.12
C HIS A 178 4.68 -14.50 35.27
N ARG A 179 5.58 -15.46 34.97
CA ARG A 179 6.69 -15.26 34.04
C ARG A 179 6.18 -14.90 32.65
N GLY A 180 5.20 -15.67 32.14
CA GLY A 180 4.52 -15.36 30.87
C GLY A 180 3.89 -13.96 30.84
N VAL A 181 3.37 -13.44 31.96
CA VAL A 181 2.93 -12.03 32.05
C VAL A 181 4.10 -11.07 31.94
N GLN A 182 5.22 -11.31 32.63
CA GLN A 182 6.41 -10.44 32.60
C GLN A 182 7.04 -10.41 31.20
N ASP A 183 7.29 -11.56 30.60
CA ASP A 183 7.96 -11.68 29.30
C ASP A 183 7.10 -11.07 28.18
N ASN A 184 5.80 -11.41 28.12
CA ASN A 184 4.90 -10.83 27.12
C ASN A 184 4.64 -9.33 27.37
N ALA A 185 4.66 -8.84 28.62
CA ALA A 185 4.54 -7.41 28.90
C ALA A 185 5.79 -6.65 28.43
N LYS A 186 6.99 -7.17 28.69
CA LYS A 186 8.25 -6.60 28.19
C LYS A 186 8.26 -6.55 26.66
N ASN A 187 7.95 -7.67 26.00
CA ASN A 187 7.85 -7.73 24.54
C ASN A 187 6.81 -6.75 23.99
N SER A 188 5.66 -6.60 24.66
CA SER A 188 4.64 -5.61 24.29
C SER A 188 5.14 -4.17 24.44
N GLN A 189 5.94 -3.88 25.46
CA GLN A 189 6.52 -2.56 25.69
C GLN A 189 7.58 -2.23 24.64
N GLU A 190 8.54 -3.13 24.37
CA GLU A 190 9.56 -2.95 23.33
C GLU A 190 8.94 -2.69 21.94
N LYS A 191 7.81 -3.34 21.64
CA LYS A 191 7.05 -3.10 20.39
C LYS A 191 6.29 -1.78 20.42
N HIS A 192 5.85 -1.31 21.59
CA HIS A 192 5.22 0.00 21.72
C HIS A 192 6.22 1.15 21.57
N GLU A 193 7.42 1.02 22.14
CA GLU A 193 8.51 1.99 22.02
C GLU A 193 8.92 2.16 20.54
N LYS A 194 9.11 1.06 19.81
CA LYS A 194 9.36 1.07 18.35
C LYS A 194 8.26 1.73 17.52
N ILE A 195 7.00 1.63 17.95
CA ILE A 195 5.88 2.35 17.31
C ILE A 195 6.00 3.86 17.55
N ILE A 196 6.42 4.30 18.74
CA ILE A 196 6.61 5.71 19.07
C ILE A 196 7.79 6.30 18.27
N GLU A 197 8.91 5.57 18.18
CA GLU A 197 10.08 5.93 17.37
C GLU A 197 9.69 6.12 15.90
N LEU A 198 9.10 5.09 15.29
CA LEU A 198 8.64 5.17 13.90
C LEU A 198 7.57 6.26 13.68
N SER A 199 6.72 6.57 14.66
CA SER A 199 5.76 7.66 14.55
C SER A 199 6.45 9.02 14.46
N LYS A 200 7.46 9.27 15.30
CA LYS A 200 8.28 10.50 15.23
C LYS A 200 8.98 10.62 13.88
N GLU A 201 9.61 9.54 13.42
CA GLU A 201 10.26 9.51 12.10
C GLU A 201 9.29 9.75 10.93
N ILE A 202 8.07 9.23 11.02
CA ILE A 202 7.01 9.49 10.03
C ILE A 202 6.61 10.97 10.04
N ASP A 203 6.48 11.58 11.22
CA ASP A 203 6.09 12.99 11.31
C ASP A 203 7.21 13.92 10.79
N GLU A 204 8.48 13.61 11.05
CA GLU A 204 9.62 14.27 10.38
C GLU A 204 9.60 14.08 8.86
N LEU A 205 9.29 12.88 8.36
CA LEU A 205 9.19 12.61 6.93
C LEU A 205 8.02 13.35 6.28
N LYS A 206 6.86 13.48 6.96
CA LYS A 206 5.74 14.30 6.49
C LYS A 206 6.12 15.78 6.37
N GLU A 207 6.89 16.32 7.31
CA GLU A 207 7.37 17.70 7.21
C GLU A 207 8.37 17.87 6.05
N LYS A 208 9.21 16.88 5.77
CA LYS A 208 10.07 16.85 4.57
C LYS A 208 9.24 16.71 3.28
N GLU A 209 8.20 15.88 3.28
CA GLU A 209 7.27 15.68 2.16
C GLU A 209 6.53 16.99 1.82
N LYS A 210 5.99 17.70 2.81
CA LYS A 210 5.35 19.02 2.62
C LYS A 210 6.30 20.02 1.96
N LYS A 211 7.52 20.17 2.49
CA LYS A 211 8.55 21.09 1.95
C LYS A 211 8.95 20.74 0.51
N SER A 212 9.09 19.44 0.21
CA SER A 212 9.35 18.96 -1.15
C SER A 212 8.16 19.20 -2.08
N TYR A 213 6.93 18.98 -1.60
CA TYR A 213 5.70 19.21 -2.36
C TYR A 213 5.46 20.70 -2.68
N ASP A 214 5.65 21.60 -1.71
CA ASP A 214 5.63 23.05 -1.95
C ASP A 214 6.75 23.47 -2.91
N SER A 215 7.90 22.82 -2.76
CA SER A 215 9.04 22.72 -3.70
C SER A 215 8.60 22.58 -5.15
N PHE A 216 8.00 21.42 -5.38
CA PHE A 216 7.50 20.91 -6.64
C PHE A 216 6.36 21.76 -7.21
N LEU A 217 5.42 22.25 -6.38
CA LEU A 217 4.33 23.13 -6.83
C LEU A 217 4.89 24.43 -7.42
N LYS A 218 5.84 25.09 -6.73
CA LYS A 218 6.50 26.31 -7.24
C LYS A 218 7.22 26.06 -8.56
N SER A 219 7.93 24.93 -8.69
CA SER A 219 8.60 24.51 -9.93
C SER A 219 7.62 24.18 -11.06
N LYS A 220 6.48 23.55 -10.75
CA LYS A 220 5.41 23.25 -11.71
C LYS A 220 4.76 24.54 -12.22
N ASP A 221 4.54 25.52 -11.35
CA ASP A 221 3.96 26.81 -11.73
C ASP A 221 4.92 27.68 -12.56
N SER A 222 6.21 27.68 -12.26
CA SER A 222 7.22 28.34 -13.12
C SER A 222 7.34 27.65 -14.47
N PHE A 223 7.38 26.32 -14.50
CA PHE A 223 7.35 25.52 -15.73
C PHE A 223 6.12 25.85 -16.59
N ASN A 224 4.92 25.91 -16.00
CA ASN A 224 3.70 26.28 -16.72
C ASN A 224 3.78 27.70 -17.32
N LYS A 225 4.24 28.68 -16.53
CA LYS A 225 4.42 30.07 -17.00
C LYS A 225 5.41 30.19 -18.17
N VAL A 226 6.52 29.45 -18.14
CA VAL A 226 7.51 29.43 -19.24
C VAL A 226 6.95 28.69 -20.45
N ASN A 227 6.25 27.56 -20.24
CA ASN A 227 5.59 26.81 -21.30
C ASN A 227 4.53 27.63 -22.04
N ASP A 228 3.72 28.43 -21.33
CA ASP A 228 2.70 29.28 -21.93
C ASP A 228 3.30 30.46 -22.70
N LYS A 229 4.36 31.09 -22.18
CA LYS A 229 5.18 32.07 -22.94
C LYS A 229 5.79 31.45 -24.20
N LEU A 230 6.27 30.20 -24.12
CA LEU A 230 6.82 29.49 -25.27
C LEU A 230 5.72 29.20 -26.32
N LYS A 231 4.51 28.82 -25.90
CA LYS A 231 3.37 28.63 -26.82
C LYS A 231 2.99 29.91 -27.55
N THR A 232 2.85 31.05 -26.86
CA THR A 232 2.51 32.33 -27.52
C THR A 232 3.58 32.74 -28.52
N LYS A 233 4.86 32.65 -28.13
CA LYS A 233 6.02 32.94 -29.00
C LYS A 233 6.10 32.00 -30.22
N LEU A 234 5.76 30.71 -30.07
CA LEU A 234 5.66 29.78 -31.19
C LEU A 234 4.53 30.15 -32.15
N VAL A 235 3.38 30.61 -31.65
CA VAL A 235 2.26 31.11 -32.48
C VAL A 235 2.65 32.39 -33.23
N GLU A 236 3.33 33.33 -32.58
CA GLU A 236 3.90 34.55 -33.21
C GLU A 236 4.89 34.19 -34.33
N MET A 237 5.85 33.31 -34.05
CA MET A 237 6.83 32.83 -35.03
C MET A 237 6.15 32.14 -36.23
N ASN A 238 5.10 31.34 -36.00
CA ASN A 238 4.37 30.66 -37.08
C ASN A 238 3.63 31.68 -37.97
N LYS A 239 2.95 32.68 -37.39
CA LYS A 239 2.30 33.77 -38.14
C LYS A 239 3.29 34.50 -39.06
N ILE A 240 4.42 34.96 -38.52
CA ILE A 240 5.47 35.66 -39.29
C ILE A 240 6.09 34.73 -40.34
N SER A 241 6.28 33.44 -40.01
CA SER A 241 6.74 32.46 -41.00
C SER A 241 5.75 32.24 -42.15
N ASP A 242 4.44 32.31 -41.90
CA ASP A 242 3.42 32.13 -42.93
C ASP A 242 3.23 33.40 -43.78
N GLU A 243 3.38 34.58 -43.20
CA GLU A 243 3.53 35.84 -43.94
C GLU A 243 4.75 35.82 -44.84
N LEU A 244 5.92 35.41 -44.34
CA LEU A 244 7.13 35.25 -45.14
C LEU A 244 6.99 34.20 -46.25
N LYS A 245 6.21 33.12 -46.04
CA LYS A 245 5.84 32.19 -47.12
C LYS A 245 4.98 32.89 -48.17
N LYS A 246 3.93 33.63 -47.78
CA LYS A 246 3.07 34.41 -48.69
C LYS A 246 3.89 35.42 -49.50
N PHE A 247 4.80 36.18 -48.88
CA PHE A 247 5.70 37.10 -49.58
C PHE A 247 6.66 36.38 -50.55
N LYS A 248 7.20 35.20 -50.18
CA LYS A 248 8.03 34.38 -51.08
C LYS A 248 7.25 33.79 -52.26
N VAL A 249 5.98 33.48 -52.08
CA VAL A 249 5.10 33.04 -53.18
C VAL A 249 4.81 34.22 -54.11
N LYS A 250 4.31 35.34 -53.59
CA LYS A 250 4.05 36.57 -54.37
C LYS A 250 5.27 37.04 -55.16
N THR A 251 6.45 37.10 -54.52
CA THR A 251 7.68 37.53 -55.22
C THR A 251 8.19 36.53 -56.25
N LYS A 252 7.84 35.24 -56.15
CA LYS A 252 8.06 34.27 -57.24
C LYS A 252 7.05 34.46 -58.37
N GLU A 253 5.78 34.62 -58.05
CA GLU A 253 4.70 34.88 -59.02
C GLU A 253 4.97 36.17 -59.81
N GLU A 254 5.40 37.24 -59.15
CA GLU A 254 5.78 38.49 -59.81
C GLU A 254 7.02 38.38 -60.69
N LYS A 255 8.02 37.57 -60.29
CA LYS A 255 9.18 37.28 -61.14
C LYS A 255 8.76 36.52 -62.38
N ILE A 256 7.99 35.44 -62.22
CA ILE A 256 7.45 34.65 -63.32
C ILE A 256 6.56 35.53 -64.22
N ALA A 257 5.75 36.42 -63.66
CA ALA A 257 4.91 37.35 -64.43
C ALA A 257 5.72 38.40 -65.20
N LYS A 258 6.83 38.91 -64.63
CA LYS A 258 7.76 39.81 -65.33
C LYS A 258 8.56 39.07 -66.41
N GLU A 259 9.03 37.87 -66.13
CA GLU A 259 9.71 37.01 -67.10
C GLU A 259 8.75 36.67 -68.25
N LYS A 260 7.50 36.30 -67.97
CA LYS A 260 6.45 36.08 -68.99
C LYS A 260 6.18 37.34 -69.81
N LYS A 261 5.97 38.51 -69.18
CA LYS A 261 5.75 39.78 -69.92
C LYS A 261 6.92 40.16 -70.81
N THR A 262 8.16 40.07 -70.31
CA THR A 262 9.36 40.36 -71.12
C THR A 262 9.58 39.33 -72.23
N LEU A 263 9.16 38.07 -72.03
CA LEU A 263 9.15 37.04 -73.08
C LEU A 263 8.07 37.33 -74.14
N GLU A 264 6.88 37.77 -73.73
CA GLU A 264 5.75 38.13 -74.61
C GLU A 264 6.04 39.41 -75.41
N GLU A 265 6.68 40.41 -74.81
CA GLU A 265 7.15 41.62 -75.50
C GLU A 265 8.21 41.27 -76.56
N LYS A 266 9.17 40.40 -76.21
CA LYS A 266 10.16 39.88 -77.17
C LYS A 266 9.50 39.04 -78.26
N SER A 267 8.50 38.21 -77.94
CA SER A 267 7.79 37.41 -78.94
C SER A 267 6.98 38.27 -79.92
N LYS A 268 6.39 39.39 -79.45
CA LYS A 268 5.74 40.39 -80.32
C LYS A 268 6.74 41.04 -81.27
N GLN A 269 7.91 41.46 -80.78
CA GLN A 269 8.98 42.00 -81.62
C GLN A 269 9.50 40.97 -82.65
N VAL A 270 9.63 39.70 -82.26
CA VAL A 270 9.99 38.58 -83.15
C VAL A 270 8.91 38.36 -84.21
N ASN A 271 7.63 38.33 -83.82
CA ASN A 271 6.51 38.21 -84.74
C ASN A 271 6.39 39.40 -85.71
N GLU A 272 6.74 40.62 -85.29
CA GLU A 272 6.82 41.78 -86.17
C GLU A 272 7.99 41.68 -87.16
N LYS A 273 9.17 41.18 -86.75
CA LYS A 273 10.29 40.88 -87.67
C LYS A 273 9.89 39.82 -88.71
N ILE A 274 9.17 38.77 -88.29
CA ILE A 274 8.63 37.73 -89.18
C ILE A 274 7.63 38.33 -90.18
N LYS A 275 6.63 39.09 -89.71
CA LYS A 275 5.64 39.78 -90.55
C LYS A 275 6.28 40.75 -91.54
N THR A 276 7.35 41.45 -91.14
CA THR A 276 8.11 42.38 -91.99
C THR A 276 9.22 41.73 -92.81
N ARG A 277 9.31 40.38 -92.83
CA ARG A 277 10.32 39.58 -93.56
C ARG A 277 11.78 40.01 -93.30
N LYS A 278 12.09 40.51 -92.11
CA LYS A 278 13.45 40.89 -91.71
C LYS A 278 14.25 39.65 -91.29
N LYS A 279 15.58 39.68 -91.47
CA LYS A 279 16.46 38.59 -91.04
C LYS A 279 16.36 38.41 -89.52
N LEU A 280 16.11 37.17 -89.10
CA LEU A 280 15.92 36.78 -87.70
C LEU A 280 17.26 36.36 -87.09
N THR A 281 17.54 36.75 -85.84
CA THR A 281 18.79 36.35 -85.15
C THR A 281 18.63 35.03 -84.41
N THR A 282 19.74 34.40 -84.01
CA THR A 282 19.73 33.16 -83.21
C THR A 282 18.99 33.34 -81.87
N GLU A 283 19.08 34.52 -81.26
CA GLU A 283 18.36 34.84 -80.02
C GLU A 283 16.85 34.99 -80.24
N ASP A 284 16.43 35.63 -81.33
CA ASP A 284 15.03 35.74 -81.74
C ASP A 284 14.40 34.35 -81.98
N LEU A 285 15.15 33.43 -82.60
CA LEU A 285 14.77 32.03 -82.83
C LEU A 285 14.57 31.24 -81.53
N LEU A 286 15.47 31.42 -80.55
CA LEU A 286 15.38 30.78 -79.23
C LEU A 286 14.18 31.30 -78.42
N VAL A 287 13.83 32.59 -78.56
CA VAL A 287 12.60 33.15 -77.97
C VAL A 287 11.37 32.51 -78.62
N PHE A 288 11.33 32.43 -79.96
CA PHE A 288 10.20 31.87 -80.70
C PHE A 288 9.92 30.39 -80.35
N GLN A 289 10.96 29.56 -80.33
CA GLN A 289 10.85 28.15 -79.93
C GLN A 289 10.28 28.01 -78.52
N ARG A 290 10.79 28.81 -77.58
CA ARG A 290 10.40 28.76 -76.17
C ARG A 290 8.96 29.24 -75.93
N THR A 291 8.43 30.13 -76.76
CA THR A 291 7.01 30.52 -76.72
C THR A 291 6.09 29.49 -77.37
N ALA A 292 6.49 28.89 -78.49
CA ALA A 292 5.71 27.83 -79.15
C ALA A 292 5.56 26.59 -78.23
N ASP A 293 6.66 26.18 -77.58
CA ASP A 293 6.66 25.10 -76.57
C ASP A 293 5.73 25.37 -75.38
N ASP A 294 5.48 26.63 -75.03
CA ASP A 294 4.61 27.00 -73.90
C ASP A 294 3.13 27.13 -74.32
N GLU A 295 2.82 27.56 -75.56
CA GLU A 295 1.46 27.50 -76.13
C GLU A 295 0.97 26.03 -76.25
N ASP A 296 1.80 25.15 -76.83
CA ASP A 296 1.55 23.70 -76.94
C ASP A 296 1.32 23.00 -75.57
N ARG A 297 1.75 23.62 -74.47
CA ARG A 297 1.59 23.11 -73.10
C ARG A 297 0.34 23.64 -72.41
N GLU A 298 -0.07 24.88 -72.65
CA GLU A 298 -1.33 25.39 -72.10
C GLU A 298 -2.53 24.73 -72.81
N ASP A 299 -2.49 24.56 -74.14
CA ASP A 299 -3.48 23.79 -74.91
C ASP A 299 -3.70 22.37 -74.36
N LYS A 300 -2.60 21.68 -73.99
CA LYS A 300 -2.67 20.35 -73.37
C LYS A 300 -3.25 20.40 -71.95
N LYS A 301 -3.01 21.46 -71.17
CA LYS A 301 -3.61 21.62 -69.84
C LYS A 301 -5.08 21.96 -69.89
N GLU A 302 -5.53 22.75 -70.86
CA GLU A 302 -6.96 23.06 -71.03
C GLU A 302 -7.74 21.83 -71.45
N LYS A 303 -7.24 21.06 -72.43
CA LYS A 303 -7.81 19.74 -72.78
C LYS A 303 -7.89 18.81 -71.56
N LEU A 304 -6.82 18.71 -70.76
CA LEU A 304 -6.82 17.91 -69.53
C LEU A 304 -7.74 18.44 -68.40
N LYS A 305 -8.10 19.74 -68.41
CA LYS A 305 -9.12 20.30 -67.50
C LYS A 305 -10.52 20.00 -68.00
N GLU A 306 -10.80 20.25 -69.28
CA GLU A 306 -12.08 19.87 -69.91
C GLU A 306 -12.36 18.37 -69.72
N ASP A 307 -11.38 17.50 -69.94
CA ASP A 307 -11.54 16.06 -69.76
C ASP A 307 -11.82 15.67 -68.30
N ARG A 308 -11.32 16.43 -67.34
CA ARG A 308 -11.63 16.25 -65.91
C ARG A 308 -13.02 16.77 -65.57
N GLU A 309 -13.43 17.91 -66.12
CA GLU A 309 -14.76 18.49 -65.89
C GLU A 309 -15.85 17.65 -66.58
N LYS A 310 -15.60 17.15 -67.79
CA LYS A 310 -16.45 16.16 -68.49
C LYS A 310 -16.60 14.89 -67.65
N LYS A 311 -15.52 14.31 -67.12
CA LYS A 311 -15.58 13.14 -66.22
C LYS A 311 -16.31 13.40 -64.89
N ILE A 312 -16.23 14.62 -64.35
CA ILE A 312 -16.99 15.04 -63.16
C ILE A 312 -18.47 15.29 -63.48
N ALA A 313 -18.80 15.70 -64.71
CA ALA A 313 -20.17 15.81 -65.19
C ALA A 313 -20.78 14.42 -65.45
N GLU A 314 -20.05 13.52 -66.11
CA GLU A 314 -20.47 12.14 -66.37
C GLU A 314 -20.73 11.36 -65.07
N SER A 315 -19.88 11.50 -64.04
CA SER A 315 -20.13 10.85 -62.75
C SER A 315 -21.36 11.39 -62.03
N LYS A 316 -21.62 12.71 -62.10
CA LYS A 316 -22.86 13.33 -61.57
C LYS A 316 -24.11 12.96 -62.37
N VAL A 317 -23.98 12.60 -63.64
CA VAL A 317 -25.09 12.10 -64.48
C VAL A 317 -25.37 10.62 -64.18
N ALA A 318 -24.34 9.82 -63.88
CA ALA A 318 -24.52 8.44 -63.41
C ALA A 318 -25.26 8.39 -62.07
N GLU A 319 -24.87 9.23 -61.09
CA GLU A 319 -25.49 9.30 -59.76
C GLU A 319 -26.97 9.74 -59.80
N LYS A 320 -27.39 10.44 -60.86
CA LYS A 320 -28.78 10.83 -61.12
C LYS A 320 -29.63 9.79 -61.88
N LYS A 321 -29.03 8.71 -62.40
CA LYS A 321 -29.77 7.64 -63.11
C LYS A 321 -30.20 6.47 -62.23
N GLU A 322 -29.65 6.33 -61.02
CA GLU A 322 -30.03 5.26 -60.06
C GLU A 322 -31.06 5.69 -59.00
N THR A 323 -31.64 6.89 -59.10
CA THR A 323 -32.49 7.50 -58.05
C THR A 323 -33.90 7.92 -58.51
N LYS A 324 -34.59 7.08 -59.29
CA LYS A 324 -36.04 7.20 -59.57
C LYS A 324 -36.78 5.85 -59.68
N GLU A 325 -36.81 5.10 -58.58
CA GLU A 325 -37.99 4.34 -58.15
C GLU A 325 -38.23 4.66 -56.66
N GLU A 326 -39.49 4.90 -56.27
CA GLU A 326 -39.91 5.36 -54.92
C GLU A 326 -41.10 4.52 -54.42
N PRO A 327 -41.41 4.51 -53.11
CA PRO A 327 -40.56 4.48 -51.92
C PRO A 327 -40.93 3.25 -51.01
N ILE A 328 -40.26 2.93 -49.89
CA ILE A 328 -40.62 3.44 -48.53
C ILE A 328 -39.60 2.96 -47.47
N SER A 329 -39.16 3.91 -46.64
CA SER A 329 -38.57 3.84 -45.28
C SER A 329 -37.57 2.75 -44.84
N LYS A 330 -36.34 3.24 -44.63
CA LYS A 330 -35.50 3.15 -43.41
C LYS A 330 -34.65 1.89 -43.09
N GLU A 331 -33.35 2.20 -43.01
CA GLU A 331 -32.29 1.68 -42.14
C GLU A 331 -31.50 0.40 -42.51
N ASN A 332 -30.25 0.67 -42.92
CA ASN A 332 -29.02 -0.01 -42.46
C ASN A 332 -28.66 -1.40 -43.03
N LYS A 333 -28.34 -1.40 -44.34
CA LYS A 333 -27.17 -2.14 -44.87
C LYS A 333 -25.86 -1.53 -44.29
N SER A 334 -24.72 -2.22 -44.18
CA SER A 334 -24.41 -3.66 -44.27
C SER A 334 -22.97 -3.93 -43.81
N LYS A 335 -22.60 -5.20 -43.67
CA LYS A 335 -21.24 -5.69 -43.41
C LYS A 335 -20.22 -5.28 -44.51
N LYS A 336 -19.07 -4.73 -44.08
CA LYS A 336 -17.68 -5.25 -44.30
C LYS A 336 -17.01 -5.20 -45.70
N VAL A 337 -15.65 -5.24 -45.65
CA VAL A 337 -14.59 -5.47 -46.69
C VAL A 337 -13.92 -4.14 -47.13
N SER A 338 -12.57 -3.99 -47.29
CA SER A 338 -11.41 -4.91 -47.30
C SER A 338 -10.11 -4.39 -46.62
N ASP A 339 -9.31 -5.34 -46.09
CA ASP A 339 -7.83 -5.52 -46.18
C ASP A 339 -6.72 -4.54 -45.70
N LYS A 340 -5.75 -5.20 -45.01
CA LYS A 340 -4.30 -4.93 -44.82
C LYS A 340 -3.91 -3.66 -44.02
N LYS A 341 -3.42 -3.78 -42.77
CA LYS A 341 -2.12 -4.40 -42.41
C LYS A 341 -1.97 -4.67 -40.89
N ALA A 342 -1.19 -5.72 -40.55
CA ALA A 342 -0.42 -5.95 -39.30
C ALA A 342 -1.04 -5.55 -37.92
N SER A 343 -1.23 -6.47 -36.97
CA SER A 343 -0.10 -7.02 -36.19
C SER A 343 -0.52 -8.05 -35.10
N LYS A 344 0.49 -8.82 -34.67
CA LYS A 344 0.63 -9.75 -33.52
C LYS A 344 -0.47 -9.85 -32.43
N LYS A 345 -0.73 -11.10 -31.98
CA LYS A 345 -0.56 -11.65 -30.58
C LYS A 345 -1.81 -12.26 -29.90
N LYS A 346 -1.80 -13.61 -29.71
CA LYS A 346 -2.52 -14.45 -28.68
C LYS A 346 -4.08 -14.37 -28.68
N THR A 347 -4.91 -15.37 -28.32
CA THR A 347 -4.83 -16.56 -27.43
C THR A 347 -5.82 -17.70 -27.82
N THR A 348 -5.44 -18.96 -27.53
CA THR A 348 -6.26 -20.14 -27.09
C THR A 348 -7.53 -20.64 -27.85
N LYS A 349 -7.42 -21.88 -28.41
CA LYS A 349 -8.48 -22.94 -28.42
C LYS A 349 -9.09 -23.09 -27.01
N LYS A 350 -10.40 -23.31 -26.75
CA LYS A 350 -11.48 -24.19 -27.29
C LYS A 350 -11.39 -25.67 -26.86
N VAL A 351 -12.55 -26.20 -26.43
CA VAL A 351 -12.89 -27.61 -26.05
C VAL A 351 -12.49 -27.95 -24.60
N SER A 352 -13.32 -28.57 -23.75
CA SER A 352 -14.59 -29.33 -23.92
C SER A 352 -15.69 -28.98 -22.91
N LYS A 353 -16.96 -29.25 -23.28
CA LYS A 353 -18.08 -29.47 -22.34
C LYS A 353 -18.35 -30.97 -22.25
N THR A 354 -18.42 -31.53 -21.05
CA THR A 354 -19.20 -32.74 -20.77
C THR A 354 -20.61 -32.33 -20.35
N LYS A 355 -21.60 -33.15 -20.73
CA LYS A 355 -22.95 -33.10 -20.16
C LYS A 355 -22.96 -34.07 -18.98
N ASP A 356 -23.67 -33.72 -17.92
CA ASP A 356 -24.51 -34.68 -17.20
C ASP A 356 -25.74 -33.94 -16.68
N SER A 357 -26.88 -34.62 -16.81
CA SER A 357 -28.21 -34.14 -16.41
C SER A 357 -28.61 -34.79 -15.11
N ASN A 358 -29.24 -34.05 -14.20
CA ASN A 358 -30.18 -34.63 -13.26
C ASN A 358 -31.25 -33.61 -12.84
N ASP A 359 -32.34 -34.15 -12.32
CA ASP A 359 -33.69 -33.66 -12.57
C ASP A 359 -34.27 -32.71 -11.50
N ASP A 360 -35.42 -32.12 -11.83
CA ASP A 360 -36.19 -31.17 -11.03
C ASP A 360 -36.57 -31.65 -9.62
N GLN A 361 -36.55 -30.72 -8.65
CA GLN A 361 -37.73 -30.53 -7.80
C GLN A 361 -37.85 -29.14 -7.13
N LYS A 362 -39.11 -28.70 -7.03
CA LYS A 362 -39.58 -27.33 -6.79
C LYS A 362 -39.73 -27.00 -5.29
N PRO A 363 -39.45 -25.75 -4.84
CA PRO A 363 -39.53 -25.38 -3.42
C PRO A 363 -40.97 -25.14 -2.92
N LYS A 364 -41.23 -25.44 -1.64
CA LYS A 364 -42.45 -25.03 -0.91
C LYS A 364 -42.18 -23.84 0.02
N LYS A 365 -43.12 -22.88 0.02
CA LYS A 365 -43.19 -21.76 0.96
C LYS A 365 -43.58 -22.25 2.36
N VAL A 366 -43.01 -21.64 3.41
CA VAL A 366 -43.69 -21.40 4.70
C VAL A 366 -43.34 -19.98 5.18
N SER A 367 -44.25 -19.38 5.94
CA SER A 367 -44.43 -17.94 6.19
C SER A 367 -43.66 -17.33 7.37
N ASP A 368 -43.54 -16.01 7.28
CA ASP A 368 -43.31 -15.01 8.33
C ASP A 368 -43.64 -15.38 9.79
N LYS A 369 -42.78 -14.87 10.69
CA LYS A 369 -43.25 -14.25 11.94
C LYS A 369 -42.34 -13.11 12.40
N LYS A 370 -42.88 -11.89 12.43
CA LYS A 370 -42.27 -10.71 13.06
C LYS A 370 -42.00 -10.97 14.56
N LYS A 371 -40.87 -10.49 15.08
CA LYS A 371 -40.81 -9.92 16.43
C LYS A 371 -39.72 -8.84 16.56
N THR A 372 -40.17 -7.59 16.52
CA THR A 372 -39.44 -6.40 16.98
C THR A 372 -39.32 -6.40 18.51
N VAL A 373 -38.23 -5.85 19.07
CA VAL A 373 -38.20 -5.10 20.35
C VAL A 373 -36.79 -4.51 20.56
N LYS A 374 -36.72 -3.21 20.92
CA LYS A 374 -35.71 -2.43 21.70
C LYS A 374 -34.21 -2.81 21.56
N LYS A 375 -33.26 -1.91 21.27
CA LYS A 375 -33.10 -0.46 21.55
C LYS A 375 -33.11 -0.09 23.04
N GLU A 376 -31.94 -0.20 23.69
CA GLU A 376 -31.60 0.53 24.91
C GLU A 376 -30.18 1.11 24.77
N ASP A 377 -30.05 2.39 25.12
CA ASP A 377 -28.81 3.16 25.19
C ASP A 377 -28.27 3.16 26.64
N SER A 378 -27.12 3.82 26.85
CA SER A 378 -26.34 3.92 28.11
C SER A 378 -25.41 2.73 28.40
N LYS A 379 -24.26 2.92 29.06
CA LYS A 379 -23.78 4.10 29.82
C LYS A 379 -22.25 4.24 29.73
N GLU A 380 -21.75 5.47 29.68
CA GLU A 380 -20.33 5.75 29.94
C GLU A 380 -20.03 5.53 31.42
N GLU A 381 -18.83 5.03 31.75
CA GLU A 381 -18.33 5.06 33.12
C GLU A 381 -16.87 5.54 33.11
N LYS A 382 -16.70 6.83 33.41
CA LYS A 382 -15.41 7.42 33.77
C LYS A 382 -15.04 6.95 35.17
N ILE A 383 -13.81 6.50 35.36
CA ILE A 383 -13.22 6.42 36.71
C ILE A 383 -12.16 7.51 36.79
N GLU A 384 -12.57 8.64 37.37
CA GLU A 384 -11.71 9.75 37.78
C GLU A 384 -11.66 9.71 39.30
N THR A 385 -10.48 9.48 39.88
CA THR A 385 -10.23 9.63 41.31
C THR A 385 -8.98 10.47 41.49
N LYS A 386 -9.19 11.75 41.80
CA LYS A 386 -8.17 12.66 42.29
C LYS A 386 -8.10 12.61 43.83
N GLU A 387 -7.00 13.15 44.33
CA GLU A 387 -6.87 13.90 45.60
C GLU A 387 -6.83 13.08 46.91
N GLU A 388 -6.01 13.40 47.93
CA GLU A 388 -4.81 14.26 47.97
C GLU A 388 -3.89 13.90 49.19
N PRO A 389 -3.06 14.77 49.85
CA PRO A 389 -1.65 14.46 50.05
C PRO A 389 -1.25 14.16 51.51
N VAL A 390 0.03 13.80 51.71
CA VAL A 390 0.72 13.99 53.00
C VAL A 390 1.92 14.91 52.78
N VAL A 391 1.86 16.08 53.42
CA VAL A 391 2.97 17.00 53.61
C VAL A 391 3.55 16.72 54.98
N GLU A 392 4.87 16.58 55.10
CA GLU A 392 5.55 17.00 56.31
C GLU A 392 6.88 17.69 55.95
N LYS A 393 7.10 18.86 56.55
CA LYS A 393 8.25 19.72 56.32
C LYS A 393 9.29 19.58 57.45
N LYS A 394 10.55 19.84 57.11
CA LYS A 394 11.51 20.70 57.81
C LYS A 394 12.69 20.91 56.85
N GLU A 395 13.09 22.12 56.43
CA GLU A 395 13.55 23.28 57.22
C GLU A 395 14.80 22.88 58.05
N ASP A 396 15.97 23.53 57.95
CA ASP A 396 16.38 24.63 57.06
C ASP A 396 17.94 24.79 57.06
N GLU A 397 18.46 25.88 56.48
CA GLU A 397 19.79 26.49 56.73
C GLU A 397 21.10 25.89 56.14
N LYS A 398 21.43 26.39 54.94
CA LYS A 398 22.61 27.21 54.54
C LYS A 398 24.07 26.91 54.99
N PRO A 399 25.07 27.31 54.17
CA PRO A 399 26.50 27.03 54.39
C PRO A 399 27.23 28.13 55.18
N SER A 400 28.39 27.78 55.75
CA SER A 400 29.42 28.72 56.20
C SER A 400 30.82 28.29 55.76
N GLU A 401 31.62 29.27 55.35
CA GLU A 401 33.01 29.11 54.92
C GLU A 401 33.99 28.98 56.10
N GLU A 402 35.29 28.97 55.78
CA GLU A 402 36.45 29.15 56.67
C GLU A 402 36.81 28.03 57.67
N LYS A 403 37.93 27.35 57.36
CA LYS A 403 39.22 27.69 58.01
C LYS A 403 40.42 27.07 57.30
N GLN A 404 41.29 27.92 56.77
CA GLN A 404 42.72 27.64 56.70
C GLN A 404 43.32 27.93 58.08
N THR A 405 44.16 27.03 58.63
CA THR A 405 45.53 27.32 59.13
C THR A 405 46.13 26.13 59.90
N PHE A 406 47.19 25.56 59.31
CA PHE A 406 48.54 25.37 59.90
C PHE A 406 48.79 24.35 61.04
N LEU A 407 49.90 23.60 60.87
CA LEU A 407 50.56 22.63 61.78
C LEU A 407 49.72 21.37 62.11
N GLU A 408 50.30 20.17 62.18
CA GLU A 408 51.71 19.76 62.38
C GLU A 408 52.12 18.60 61.44
#